data_AF-A0AAW9Q2N7-F1
#
_entry.id   AF-A0AAW9Q2N7-F1
#
_cell.length_a   1.000
_cell.length_b   1.000
_cell.length_c   1.000
_cell.angle_alpha   90.00
_cell.angle_beta   90.00
_cell.angle_gamma   90.00
#
_symmetry.space_group_name_H-M   'P 1'
#
loop_
_entity.id
_entity.type
_entity.pdbx_description
1 polymer ?
#
loop_
_entity_poly.entity_id
_entity_poly.type
_entity_poly.pdbx_seq_one_letter_code
_entity_poly.pdbx_strand_id
1 'polypeptide(L)'
;MSLTELLPALQKLHPYDKLKAIQFLATELSKGQNFPVSDLESQSWLETDLVSDLPEYDWGEGGIPSVKPVEYLSGVGLVIKEG
;
A
#
# COMPACT_ATOMS: atom_id res chain seq x y z
N MET A 1 -21.67 17.82 7.29
CA MET A 1 -21.53 16.88 8.41
C MET A 1 -20.22 16.14 8.19
N SER A 2 -19.23 16.33 9.05
CA SER A 2 -17.88 15.78 8.90
C SER A 2 -17.74 14.43 9.63
N LEU A 3 -16.74 13.62 9.26
CA LEU A 3 -16.49 12.33 9.91
C LEU A 3 -16.23 12.48 11.43
N THR A 4 -15.64 13.61 11.83
CA THR A 4 -15.36 13.95 13.22
C THR A 4 -16.62 14.23 14.05
N GLU A 5 -17.72 14.65 13.40
CA GLU A 5 -19.03 14.83 14.04
C GLU A 5 -19.81 13.51 14.15
N LEU A 6 -19.56 12.56 13.24
CA LEU A 6 -20.33 11.32 13.09
C LEU A 6 -19.82 10.19 14.01
N LEU A 7 -18.51 10.14 14.26
CA LEU A 7 -17.87 9.14 15.12
C LEU A 7 -18.43 9.08 16.56
N PRO A 8 -18.62 10.20 17.28
CA PRO A 8 -19.19 10.18 18.63
C PRO A 8 -20.64 9.72 18.66
N ALA A 9 -21.42 9.97 17.60
CA ALA A 9 -22.80 9.52 17.48
C ALA A 9 -22.87 8.00 17.28
N LEU A 10 -22.01 7.45 16.41
CA LEU A 10 -21.88 6.00 16.19
C LEU A 10 -21.48 5.25 17.47
N GLN A 11 -20.62 5.83 18.30
CA GLN A 11 -20.17 5.21 19.55
C GLN A 11 -21.30 5.01 20.56
N LYS A 12 -22.33 5.87 20.55
CA LYS A 12 -23.47 5.84 21.47
C LYS A 12 -24.58 4.86 21.08
N LEU A 13 -24.54 4.31 19.87
CA LEU A 13 -25.55 3.35 19.39
C LEU A 13 -25.42 1.98 20.09
N HIS A 14 -26.49 1.20 20.07
CA HIS A 14 -26.44 -0.20 20.51
C HIS A 14 -25.55 -1.04 19.55
N PRO A 15 -24.83 -2.08 20.00
CA PRO A 15 -23.90 -2.84 19.14
C PRO A 15 -24.49 -3.35 17.83
N TYR A 16 -25.75 -3.77 17.84
CA TYR A 16 -26.45 -4.21 16.63
C TYR A 16 -26.68 -3.06 15.62
N ASP A 17 -27.03 -1.87 16.12
CA ASP A 17 -27.24 -0.69 15.28
C ASP A 17 -25.93 -0.10 14.77
N LYS A 18 -24.82 -0.26 15.53
CA LYS A 18 -23.47 0.08 15.04
C LYS A 18 -23.12 -0.72 13.79
N LEU A 19 -23.36 -2.03 13.79
CA LEU A 19 -23.06 -2.88 12.64
C LEU A 19 -23.86 -2.46 11.41
N LYS A 20 -25.16 -2.20 11.57
CA LYS A 20 -26.00 -1.69 10.48
C LYS A 20 -25.53 -0.33 9.96
N ALA A 21 -25.21 0.59 10.86
CA ALA A 21 -24.74 1.92 10.48
C ALA A 21 -23.39 1.86 9.74
N ILE A 22 -22.47 1.01 10.19
CA ILE A 22 -21.18 0.78 9.52
C ILE A 22 -21.38 0.16 8.13
N GLN A 23 -22.23 -0.87 8.01
CA GLN A 23 -22.54 -1.50 6.71
C GLN A 23 -23.18 -0.52 5.73
N PHE A 24 -24.11 0.30 6.23
CA PHE A 24 -24.74 1.35 5.44
C PHE A 24 -23.71 2.38 4.97
N LEU A 25 -22.87 2.89 5.88
CA LEU A 25 -21.80 3.83 5.53
C LEU A 25 -20.82 3.23 4.51
N ALA A 26 -20.38 1.98 4.70
CA ALA A 26 -19.50 1.30 3.76
C ALA A 26 -20.13 1.19 2.37
N THR A 27 -21.42 0.86 2.31
CA THR A 27 -22.19 0.77 1.06
C THR A 27 -22.31 2.13 0.38
N GLU A 28 -22.65 3.19 1.10
CA GLU A 28 -22.77 4.53 0.52
C GLU A 28 -21.40 5.09 0.09
N LEU A 29 -20.36 4.86 0.89
CA LEU A 29 -18.99 5.24 0.54
C LEU A 29 -18.48 4.47 -0.68
N SER A 30 -18.88 3.21 -0.87
CA SER A 30 -18.52 2.45 -2.08
C SER A 30 -19.23 2.94 -3.34
N LYS A 31 -20.39 3.60 -3.22
CA LYS A 31 -21.11 4.20 -4.36
C LYS A 31 -20.53 5.56 -4.76
N GLY A 32 -20.04 6.32 -3.78
CA GLY A 32 -19.49 7.67 -3.98
C GLY A 32 -17.97 7.71 -4.21
N GLN A 33 -17.23 6.68 -3.77
CA GLN A 33 -15.81 6.55 -4.09
C GLN A 33 -15.65 5.91 -5.46
N ASN A 34 -15.54 6.75 -6.49
CA ASN A 34 -14.41 6.55 -7.39
C ASN A 34 -13.16 6.69 -6.50
N PHE A 35 -12.67 5.60 -5.91
CA PHE A 35 -11.23 5.52 -5.66
C PHE A 35 -10.61 5.96 -6.97
N PRO A 36 -9.77 7.02 -7.02
CA PRO A 36 -9.13 7.38 -8.27
C PRO A 36 -8.56 6.08 -8.81
N VAL A 37 -9.14 5.63 -9.93
CA VAL A 37 -8.75 4.40 -10.60
C VAL A 37 -7.37 4.72 -11.09
N SER A 38 -6.40 4.49 -10.22
CA SER A 38 -5.05 5.03 -10.26
C SER A 38 -4.95 6.53 -10.52
N ASP A 39 -4.18 7.21 -9.70
CA ASP A 39 -3.62 8.48 -10.16
C ASP A 39 -2.87 8.22 -11.50
N LEU A 40 -3.10 9.07 -12.51
CA LEU A 40 -2.52 8.94 -13.85
C LEU A 40 -0.99 8.88 -13.80
N GLU A 41 -0.38 9.58 -12.84
CA GLU A 41 1.05 9.53 -12.59
C GLU A 41 1.46 8.11 -12.19
N SER A 42 0.77 7.49 -11.23
CA SER A 42 1.00 6.11 -10.80
C SER A 42 0.92 5.09 -11.95
N GLN A 43 -0.03 5.21 -12.89
CA GLN A 43 -0.05 4.33 -14.08
C GLN A 43 1.10 4.60 -15.03
N SER A 44 1.40 5.87 -15.27
CA SER A 44 2.53 6.25 -16.12
C SER A 44 3.84 5.66 -15.60
N TRP A 45 4.04 5.62 -14.28
CA TRP A 45 5.21 4.98 -13.68
C TRP A 45 5.24 3.46 -13.89
N LEU A 46 4.09 2.78 -13.82
CA LEU A 46 3.99 1.33 -14.01
C LEU A 46 4.14 0.89 -15.47
N GLU A 47 3.68 1.72 -16.42
CA GLU A 47 3.73 1.43 -17.85
C GLU A 47 5.03 1.91 -18.53
N THR A 48 5.90 2.61 -17.79
CA THR A 48 7.17 3.07 -18.36
C THR A 48 8.08 1.89 -18.67
N ASP A 49 8.56 1.83 -19.92
CA ASP A 49 9.55 0.86 -20.34
C ASP A 49 10.83 1.00 -19.49
N LEU A 50 11.21 -0.07 -18.81
CA LEU A 50 12.52 -0.16 -18.16
C LEU A 50 13.58 -0.19 -19.27
N VAL A 51 14.29 0.92 -19.46
CA VAL A 51 15.39 1.00 -20.42
C VAL A 51 16.42 -0.10 -20.13
N SER A 52 16.86 -0.80 -21.17
CA SER A 52 17.79 -1.93 -21.08
C SER A 52 19.16 -1.53 -20.55
N ASP A 53 19.57 -0.28 -20.76
CA ASP A 53 20.88 0.25 -20.38
C ASP A 53 20.71 1.38 -19.35
N LEU A 54 20.29 1.01 -18.13
CA LEU A 54 20.42 1.92 -17.00
C LEU A 54 21.92 2.12 -16.69
N PRO A 55 22.38 3.37 -16.47
CA PRO A 55 23.75 3.60 -16.03
C PRO A 55 24.00 2.86 -14.73
N GLU A 56 25.24 2.39 -14.53
CA GLU A 56 25.64 1.81 -13.26
C GLU A 56 25.37 2.80 -12.13
N TYR A 57 24.75 2.30 -11.05
CA TYR A 57 24.48 3.12 -9.87
C TYR A 57 25.80 3.50 -9.20
N ASP A 58 26.03 4.80 -9.01
CA ASP A 58 27.21 5.30 -8.29
C ASP A 58 27.03 5.08 -6.78
N TRP A 59 27.77 4.11 -6.25
CA TRP A 59 27.77 3.77 -4.83
C TRP A 59 28.62 4.73 -3.97
N GLY A 60 29.26 5.72 -4.58
CA GLY A 60 30.15 6.67 -3.92
C GLY A 60 31.44 6.00 -3.43
N GLU A 61 32.18 6.71 -2.55
CA GLU A 61 33.49 6.28 -2.06
C GLU A 61 33.47 4.93 -1.31
N GLY A 62 32.31 4.55 -0.76
CA GLY A 62 32.13 3.27 -0.06
C GLY A 62 32.03 2.05 -0.98
N GLY A 63 31.81 2.27 -2.28
CA GLY A 63 31.62 1.20 -3.26
C GLY A 63 30.38 0.34 -3.01
N ILE A 64 30.19 -0.67 -3.84
CA ILE A 64 29.10 -1.65 -3.67
C ILE A 64 29.27 -2.32 -2.30
N PRO A 65 28.23 -2.34 -1.44
CA PRO A 65 28.27 -3.05 -0.17
C PRO A 65 28.67 -4.51 -0.37
N SER A 66 29.40 -5.10 0.59
CA SER A 66 29.68 -6.53 0.56
C SER A 66 28.39 -7.32 0.72
N VAL A 67 27.79 -7.73 -0.40
CA VAL A 67 26.52 -8.47 -0.41
C VAL A 67 26.75 -9.93 -0.01
N LYS A 68 25.93 -10.43 0.93
CA LYS A 68 25.79 -11.87 1.14
C LYS A 68 24.70 -12.39 0.19
N PRO A 69 24.83 -13.59 -0.39
CA PRO A 69 23.80 -14.15 -1.24
C PRO A 69 22.48 -14.32 -0.45
N VAL A 70 21.36 -13.90 -1.03
CA VAL A 70 20.02 -13.98 -0.41
C VAL A 70 19.11 -14.82 -1.31
N GLU A 71 18.26 -15.66 -0.71
CA GLU A 71 17.18 -16.37 -1.38
C GLU A 71 15.82 -16.09 -0.75
N TYR A 72 14.76 -16.14 -1.56
CA TYR A 72 13.40 -16.05 -1.05
C TYR A 72 12.85 -17.44 -0.76
N LEU A 73 12.42 -17.67 0.49
CA LEU A 73 11.72 -18.88 0.93
C LEU A 73 10.25 -18.54 1.25
N SER A 74 9.32 -19.19 0.55
CA SER A 74 7.89 -18.99 0.76
C SER A 74 7.49 -19.31 2.21
N GLY A 75 6.77 -18.40 2.87
CA GLY A 75 6.37 -18.52 4.28
C GLY A 75 7.43 -18.07 5.30
N VAL A 76 8.66 -17.75 4.87
CA VAL A 76 9.75 -17.26 5.75
C VAL A 76 10.22 -15.86 5.32
N GLY A 77 10.36 -15.62 4.02
CA GLY A 77 10.85 -14.37 3.45
C GLY A 77 12.27 -14.47 2.89
N LEU A 78 13.00 -13.36 2.91
CA LEU A 78 14.38 -13.29 2.43
C LEU A 78 15.33 -13.90 3.45
N VAL A 79 16.11 -14.90 3.05
CA VAL A 79 17.07 -15.62 3.87
C VAL A 79 18.47 -15.49 3.29
N ILE A 80 19.44 -15.19 4.14
CA ILE A 80 20.84 -15.14 3.75
C ILE A 80 21.34 -16.57 3.59
N LYS A 81 21.88 -16.91 2.41
CA LYS A 81 22.63 -18.15 2.23
C LYS A 81 23.90 -18.05 3.04
N GLU A 82 23.95 -18.73 4.17
CA GLU A 82 25.20 -19.01 4.87
C GLU A 82 26.09 -19.80 3.89
N GLY A 83 27.29 -19.28 3.62
CA GLY A 83 28.30 -19.93 2.79
C GLY A 83 29.19 -20.84 3.60
#